data_AF-A0A935IPB6-F1
#
_entry.id   AF-A0A935IPB6-F1
#
_cell.length_a   1.000
_cell.length_b   1.000
_cell.length_c   1.000
_cell.angle_alpha   90.00
_cell.angle_beta   90.00
_cell.angle_gamma   90.00
#
_symmetry.space_group_name_H-M   'P 1'
#
loop_
_entity.id
_entity.type
_entity.pdbx_description
1 polymer ?
#
loop_
_entity_poly.entity_id
_entity_poly.type
_entity_poly.pdbx_seq_one_letter_code
_entity_poly.pdbx_strand_id
1 'polypeptide(L)'
;MGTLRWVMEAVRRDALLIEAHVQSMVSPDLGVGATQRELAALVAGYLETGLGPAAGEVDLEAVSMVLSHVFFSSLVNMTAGRASVESVLADLTVAARLVLASVEPRARRRVTARA
;
A
#
# COMPACT_ATOMS: atom_id res chain seq x y z
N MET A 1 5.43 8.59 -15.50
CA MET A 1 5.73 7.19 -15.11
C MET A 1 5.58 7.11 -13.59
N GLY A 2 4.58 6.39 -13.08
CA GLY A 2 4.29 6.35 -11.63
C GLY A 2 5.09 5.29 -10.88
N THR A 3 5.52 5.60 -9.66
CA THR A 3 6.34 4.74 -8.77
C THR A 3 5.81 3.31 -8.66
N LEU A 4 4.49 3.14 -8.54
CA LEU A 4 3.87 1.82 -8.43
C LEU A 4 4.07 0.93 -9.67
N ARG A 5 4.01 1.51 -10.87
CA ARG A 5 4.27 0.77 -12.12
C ARG A 5 5.72 0.29 -12.19
N TRP A 6 6.65 1.11 -11.70
CA TRP A 6 8.07 0.74 -11.64
C TRP A 6 8.31 -0.41 -10.64
N VAL A 7 7.69 -0.36 -9.46
CA VAL A 7 7.75 -1.44 -8.47
C VAL A 7 7.21 -2.75 -9.04
N MET A 8 6.06 -2.72 -9.73
CA MET A 8 5.49 -3.93 -10.33
C MET A 8 6.34 -4.50 -11.46
N GLU A 9 6.99 -3.64 -12.26
CA GLU A 9 7.90 -4.12 -13.31
C GLU A 9 9.19 -4.71 -12.73
N ALA A 10 9.70 -4.18 -11.61
CA ALA A 10 10.81 -4.77 -10.88
C ALA A 10 10.43 -6.14 -10.31
N VAL A 11 9.22 -6.27 -9.75
CA VAL A 11 8.65 -7.53 -9.27
C VAL A 11 8.58 -8.58 -10.39
N ARG A 12 8.16 -8.18 -11.59
CA ARG A 12 8.01 -9.07 -12.74
C ARG A 12 9.36 -9.55 -13.31
N ARG A 13 10.42 -8.73 -13.16
CA ARG A 13 11.77 -9.06 -13.66
C ARG A 13 12.43 -10.21 -12.94
N ASP A 14 12.08 -10.42 -11.68
CA ASP A 14 12.69 -11.48 -10.86
C ASP A 14 11.64 -12.17 -9.99
N ALA A 15 10.84 -13.02 -10.63
CA ALA A 15 9.70 -13.68 -10.00
C ALA A 15 10.11 -14.59 -8.83
N LEU A 16 11.28 -15.25 -8.92
CA LEU A 16 11.80 -16.13 -7.88
C LEU A 16 12.25 -15.34 -6.63
N LEU A 17 12.83 -14.17 -6.83
CA LEU A 17 13.18 -13.26 -5.72
C LEU A 17 11.92 -12.78 -4.98
N ILE A 18 10.85 -12.49 -5.71
CA ILE A 18 9.57 -12.06 -5.12
C ILE A 18 8.84 -13.19 -4.41
N GLU A 19 8.86 -14.39 -4.97
CA GLU A 19 8.32 -15.58 -4.31
C GLU A 19 9.04 -15.85 -2.98
N ALA A 20 10.37 -15.81 -2.98
CA ALA A 20 11.19 -15.95 -1.77
C ALA A 20 10.91 -14.81 -0.76
N HIS A 21 10.72 -13.58 -1.23
CA HIS A 21 10.35 -12.45 -0.38
C HIS A 21 8.97 -12.67 0.27
N VAL A 22 7.95 -13.04 -0.51
CA VAL A 22 6.60 -13.33 0.01
C VAL A 22 6.63 -14.49 1.01
N GLN A 23 7.39 -15.55 0.71
CA GLN A 23 7.61 -16.66 1.66
C GLN A 23 8.30 -16.21 2.95
N SER A 24 9.29 -15.32 2.86
CA SER A 24 9.96 -14.77 4.05
C SER A 24 9.03 -13.91 4.91
N MET A 25 8.06 -13.22 4.30
CA MET A 25 7.08 -12.39 5.02
C MET A 25 6.03 -13.21 5.78
N VAL A 26 5.66 -14.40 5.28
CA VAL A 26 4.76 -15.34 5.98
C VAL A 26 5.49 -16.28 6.93
N SER A 27 6.82 -16.30 6.88
CA SER A 27 7.63 -17.14 7.76
C SER A 27 7.47 -16.67 9.21
N PRO A 28 7.18 -17.56 10.17
CA PRO A 28 6.97 -17.22 11.58
C PRO A 28 8.28 -16.86 12.32
N ASP A 29 9.31 -16.43 11.59
CA ASP A 29 10.63 -16.14 12.15
C ASP A 29 10.62 -14.78 12.88
N LEU A 30 10.79 -14.85 14.20
CA LEU A 30 10.82 -13.71 15.10
C LEU A 30 11.98 -12.74 14.80
N GLY A 31 13.03 -13.20 14.09
CA GLY A 31 14.17 -12.38 13.67
C GLY A 31 13.84 -11.37 12.56
N VAL A 32 12.72 -11.54 11.86
CA VAL A 32 12.36 -10.73 10.68
C VAL A 32 11.63 -9.44 11.06
N GLY A 33 11.23 -9.29 12.32
CA GLY A 33 10.42 -8.15 12.78
C GLY A 33 11.12 -6.79 12.65
N ALA A 34 12.45 -6.72 12.78
CA ALA A 34 13.19 -5.46 12.58
C ALA A 34 13.19 -5.03 11.11
N THR A 35 13.49 -5.96 10.21
CA THR A 35 13.50 -5.73 8.76
C THR A 35 12.09 -5.39 8.22
N GLN A 36 11.05 -6.03 8.76
CA GLN A 36 9.66 -5.69 8.42
C GLN A 36 9.30 -4.26 8.84
N ARG A 37 9.76 -3.80 10.01
CA ARG A 37 9.52 -2.42 10.47
C ARG A 37 10.25 -1.40 9.59
N GLU A 38 11.49 -1.68 9.20
CA GLU A 38 12.23 -0.83 8.26
C GLU A 38 11.53 -0.73 6.90
N LEU A 39 11.04 -1.86 6.37
CA LEU A 39 10.29 -1.90 5.12
C LEU A 39 8.98 -1.10 5.24
N ALA A 40 8.24 -1.25 6.34
CA ALA A 40 7.02 -0.48 6.59
C ALA A 40 7.28 1.03 6.67
N ALA A 41 8.39 1.43 7.28
CA ALA A 41 8.80 2.84 7.35
C ALA A 41 9.14 3.42 5.96
N LEU A 42 9.78 2.64 5.08
CA LEU A 42 10.05 3.05 3.70
C LEU A 42 8.76 3.25 2.90
N VAL A 43 7.79 2.35 3.05
CA VAL A 43 6.47 2.47 2.41
C VAL A 43 5.74 3.72 2.89
N ALA A 44 5.77 4.01 4.20
CA ALA A 44 5.21 5.22 4.75
C ALA A 44 5.87 6.49 4.17
N GLY A 45 7.20 6.51 4.04
CA GLY A 45 7.93 7.62 3.44
C GLY A 45 7.57 7.89 1.96
N TYR A 46 7.31 6.83 1.18
CA TYR A 46 6.82 7.00 -0.20
C TYR A 46 5.41 7.60 -0.25
N LEU A 47 4.53 7.21 0.68
CA LEU A 47 3.19 7.76 0.78
C LEU A 47 3.23 9.24 1.19
N GLU A 48 4.03 9.57 2.20
CA GLU A 48 4.25 10.96 2.63
C GLU A 48 4.74 11.83 1.47
N THR A 49 5.74 11.35 0.72
CA THR A 49 6.26 12.05 -0.47
C THR A 49 5.20 12.21 -1.55
N GLY A 50 4.38 11.18 -1.79
CA GLY A 50 3.34 11.19 -2.82
C GLY A 50 2.13 12.06 -2.47
N LEU A 51 1.79 12.18 -1.19
CA LEU A 51 0.70 13.02 -0.68
C LEU A 51 1.13 14.49 -0.50
N GLY A 52 2.43 14.74 -0.31
CA GLY A 52 2.96 16.08 -0.13
C GLY A 52 2.30 16.78 1.08
N PRO A 53 1.84 18.03 0.96
CA PRO A 53 1.22 18.75 2.08
C PRO A 53 -0.01 18.07 2.69
N ALA A 54 -0.75 17.26 1.90
CA ALA A 54 -1.93 16.54 2.38
C ALA A 54 -1.58 15.40 3.36
N ALA A 55 -0.29 15.02 3.46
CA ALA A 55 0.18 14.01 4.39
C ALA A 55 -0.14 14.36 5.86
N GLY A 56 -0.17 15.64 6.21
CA GLY A 56 -0.52 16.11 7.57
C GLY A 56 -2.01 16.02 7.92
N GLU A 57 -2.88 15.72 6.94
CA GLU A 57 -4.33 15.61 7.13
C GLU A 57 -4.81 14.16 7.23
N VAL A 58 -3.92 13.20 7.00
CA VAL A 58 -4.22 11.76 6.98
C VAL A 58 -3.51 11.04 8.13
N ASP A 59 -4.12 9.97 8.63
CA ASP A 59 -3.42 9.01 9.48
C ASP A 59 -2.50 8.13 8.61
N LEU A 60 -1.29 8.61 8.34
CA LEU A 60 -0.33 7.94 7.46
C LEU A 60 -0.02 6.50 7.89
N GLU A 61 0.00 6.23 9.21
CA GLU A 61 0.28 4.91 9.74
C GLU A 61 -0.86 3.94 9.39
N ALA A 62 -2.12 4.35 9.65
CA ALA A 62 -3.29 3.55 9.29
C ALA A 62 -3.41 3.35 7.77
N VAL A 63 -3.17 4.39 6.97
CA VAL A 63 -3.19 4.30 5.50
C VAL A 63 -2.11 3.32 5.00
N SER A 64 -0.88 3.46 5.50
CA SER A 64 0.25 2.61 5.13
C SER A 64 -0.02 1.14 5.49
N MET A 65 -0.58 0.88 6.67
CA MET A 65 -0.95 -0.47 7.13
C MET A 65 -1.95 -1.12 6.16
N VAL A 66 -3.05 -0.44 5.84
CA VAL A 66 -4.11 -0.99 4.96
C VAL A 66 -3.57 -1.25 3.56
N LEU A 67 -2.85 -0.28 2.97
CA LEU A 67 -2.29 -0.44 1.62
C LEU A 67 -1.24 -1.55 1.57
N SER A 68 -0.46 -1.73 2.63
CA SER A 68 0.50 -2.84 2.74
C SER A 68 -0.19 -4.20 2.77
N HIS A 69 -1.30 -4.34 3.50
CA HIS A 69 -2.08 -5.59 3.51
C HIS A 69 -2.70 -5.92 2.15
N VAL A 70 -3.24 -4.91 1.45
CA VAL A 70 -3.78 -5.09 0.09
C VAL A 70 -2.66 -5.49 -0.86
N PHE A 71 -1.53 -4.78 -0.85
CA PHE A 71 -0.39 -5.08 -1.69
C PHE A 71 0.10 -6.52 -1.47
N PHE A 72 0.29 -6.90 -0.21
CA PHE A 72 0.75 -8.23 0.15
C PHE A 72 -0.21 -9.33 -0.34
N SER A 73 -1.51 -9.17 -0.12
CA SER A 73 -2.53 -10.13 -0.55
C SER A 73 -2.57 -10.26 -2.08
N SER A 74 -2.45 -9.14 -2.80
CA SER A 74 -2.40 -9.11 -4.26
C SER A 74 -1.10 -9.75 -4.78
N LEU A 75 0.04 -9.56 -4.12
CA LEU A 75 1.30 -10.25 -4.45
C LEU A 75 1.19 -11.77 -4.26
N VAL A 76 0.61 -12.25 -3.16
CA VAL A 76 0.36 -13.68 -2.92
C VAL A 76 -0.51 -14.30 -4.02
N ASN A 77 -1.53 -13.58 -4.48
CA ASN A 77 -2.36 -14.05 -5.59
C ASN A 77 -1.61 -14.04 -6.92
N MET A 78 -0.75 -13.06 -7.15
CA MET A 78 0.06 -12.97 -8.36
C MET A 78 1.13 -14.07 -8.42
N THR A 79 1.85 -14.34 -7.33
CA THR A 79 2.84 -15.43 -7.27
C THR A 79 2.20 -16.80 -7.42
N ALA A 80 0.97 -16.97 -6.96
CA ALA A 80 0.19 -18.19 -7.18
C ALA A 80 -0.47 -18.27 -8.58
N GLY A 81 -0.19 -17.34 -9.49
CA GLY A 81 -0.75 -17.31 -10.85
C GLY A 81 -2.23 -16.98 -10.93
N ARG A 82 -2.84 -16.47 -9.85
CA ARG A 82 -4.28 -16.13 -9.77
C ARG A 82 -4.61 -14.68 -10.10
N ALA A 83 -3.60 -13.81 -10.21
CA ALA A 83 -3.79 -12.39 -10.52
C ALA A 83 -2.71 -11.91 -11.50
N SER A 84 -3.07 -10.99 -12.40
CA SER A 84 -2.10 -10.29 -13.25
C SER A 84 -1.58 -9.02 -12.57
N VAL A 85 -0.47 -8.47 -13.08
CA VAL A 85 0.08 -7.18 -12.63
C VAL A 85 -0.98 -6.07 -12.73
N GLU A 86 -1.77 -6.06 -13.78
CA GLU A 86 -2.84 -5.08 -14.00
C GLU A 86 -3.92 -5.20 -12.93
N SER A 87 -4.28 -6.43 -12.53
CA SER A 87 -5.22 -6.67 -11.44
C SER A 87 -4.68 -6.13 -10.11
N VAL A 88 -3.41 -6.39 -9.80
CA VAL A 88 -2.77 -5.87 -8.57
C VAL A 88 -2.77 -4.33 -8.55
N LEU A 89 -2.46 -3.70 -9.69
CA LEU A 89 -2.51 -2.24 -9.81
C LEU A 89 -3.92 -1.68 -9.62
N ALA A 90 -4.93 -2.38 -10.15
CA ALA A 90 -6.33 -2.00 -9.97
C ALA A 90 -6.76 -2.10 -8.51
N ASP A 91 -6.46 -3.20 -7.83
CA ASP A 91 -6.76 -3.42 -6.41
C ASP A 91 -6.17 -2.31 -5.53
N LEU A 92 -4.89 -1.99 -5.74
CA LEU A 92 -4.21 -0.93 -5.00
C LEU A 92 -4.80 0.46 -5.29
N THR A 93 -5.17 0.72 -6.54
CA THR A 93 -5.81 2.00 -6.90
C THR A 93 -7.17 2.14 -6.22
N VAL A 94 -7.96 1.07 -6.17
CA VAL A 94 -9.25 1.06 -5.48
C VAL A 94 -9.06 1.25 -3.97
N ALA A 95 -8.13 0.51 -3.36
CA ALA A 95 -7.84 0.63 -1.93
C ALA A 95 -7.37 2.04 -1.57
N ALA A 96 -6.43 2.62 -2.33
CA ALA A 96 -5.96 3.98 -2.12
C ALA A 96 -7.09 5.00 -2.21
N ARG A 97 -8.00 4.86 -3.19
CA ARG A 97 -9.18 5.74 -3.30
C ARG A 97 -10.09 5.61 -2.09
N LEU A 98 -10.41 4.39 -1.65
CA LEU A 98 -11.32 4.17 -0.53
C LEU A 98 -10.76 4.71 0.79
N VAL A 99 -9.48 4.45 1.04
CA VAL A 99 -8.79 4.85 2.28
C VAL A 99 -8.57 6.36 2.31
N LEU A 100 -8.24 7.00 1.18
CA LEU A 100 -8.06 8.46 1.12
C LEU A 100 -9.40 9.22 1.04
N ALA A 101 -10.44 8.66 0.43
CA ALA A 101 -11.78 9.29 0.40
C ALA A 101 -12.45 9.33 1.77
N SER A 102 -12.10 8.40 2.68
CA SER A 102 -12.58 8.44 4.07
C SER A 102 -11.91 9.53 4.92
N VAL A 103 -10.90 10.22 4.38
CA VAL A 103 -10.22 11.37 4.99
C VAL A 103 -10.78 12.72 4.49
N GLU A 104 -11.74 12.71 3.57
CA GLU A 104 -12.38 13.94 3.08
C GLU A 104 -13.13 14.66 4.22
N PRO A 105 -12.95 15.99 4.42
CA PRO A 105 -13.28 16.62 5.69
C PRO A 105 -14.79 16.58 5.99
N ARG A 106 -15.16 15.94 7.11
CA ARG A 106 -16.44 16.16 7.80
C ARG A 106 -16.70 17.64 8.17
N ALA A 107 -15.74 18.53 7.92
CA ALA A 107 -15.82 19.97 8.17
C ALA A 107 -16.85 20.72 7.31
N ARG A 108 -17.25 20.24 6.12
CA ARG A 108 -18.23 20.96 5.27
C ARG A 108 -19.70 20.70 5.59
N ARG A 109 -20.02 19.71 6.42
CA ARG A 109 -21.41 19.30 6.69
C ARG A 109 -22.11 20.04 7.84
N ARG A 110 -21.41 20.90 8.59
CA ARG A 110 -22.03 21.64 9.72
C ARG A 110 -22.42 23.10 9.41
N VAL A 111 -22.02 23.66 8.28
CA VAL A 111 -22.30 25.08 7.98
C VAL A 111 -23.62 25.29 7.23
N THR A 112 -24.16 24.27 6.55
CA THR A 112 -25.42 24.40 5.79
C THR A 112 -26.68 23.95 6.52
N ALA A 113 -26.59 23.62 7.82
CA ALA A 113 -27.75 23.22 8.65
C ALA A 113 -28.34 24.39 9.47
N ARG A 114 -27.88 25.62 9.25
CA ARG A 114 -28.50 26.86 9.75
C ARG A 114 -28.56 27.89 8.62
N ALA A 115 -29.56 27.77 7.78
CA ALA A 115 -30.10 28.85 6.97
C ALA A 115 -31.62 28.64 6.89
#